data_AF-A0A2M7ULS2-F1
#
_entry.id   AF-A0A2M7ULS2-F1
#
_cell.length_a   1.000
_cell.length_b   1.000
_cell.length_c   1.000
_cell.angle_alpha   90.00
_cell.angle_beta   90.00
_cell.angle_gamma   90.00
#
_symmetry.space_group_name_H-M   'P 1'
#
loop_
_entity.id
_entity.type
_entity.pdbx_description
1 polymer ?
#
loop_
_entity_poly.entity_id
_entity_poly.type
_entity_poly.pdbx_seq_one_letter_code
_entity_poly.pdbx_strand_id
1 'polypeptide(L)'
;MFDGVNPKISRKYFIFLFVFAAANVLLICSLFSHFGAVFSDDSQEYLTTAKYFFGQGELVSSDMPKLFGRLLKPVFPLSVGLLSPLFGFRAPFIIINIVFYLAIGFFAFKIVKLLFNDERQALVASMLFLTAYPMLEYGINYYTDLAGWFFFVLSV
;
A
#
# COMPACT_ATOMS: atom_id res chain seq x y z
N MET A 1 18.52 23.49 -2.97
CA MET A 1 17.04 23.40 -3.02
C MET A 1 16.75 22.77 -4.37
N PHE A 2 16.14 21.58 -4.44
CA PHE A 2 16.00 20.85 -5.69
C PHE A 2 15.10 21.66 -6.63
N ASP A 3 15.71 22.46 -7.51
CA ASP A 3 14.99 23.13 -8.59
C ASP A 3 14.21 22.07 -9.35
N GLY A 4 12.96 22.38 -9.72
CA GLY A 4 11.88 21.48 -10.16
C GLY A 4 12.12 20.63 -11.41
N VAL A 5 13.26 19.93 -11.46
CA VAL A 5 13.66 18.99 -12.48
C VAL A 5 13.05 17.66 -12.08
N ASN A 6 11.89 17.35 -12.66
CA ASN A 6 11.37 16.00 -12.66
C ASN A 6 12.40 15.11 -13.39
N PRO A 7 13.16 14.24 -12.70
CA PRO A 7 14.29 13.56 -13.32
C PRO A 7 13.77 12.64 -14.42
N LYS A 8 14.22 12.84 -15.66
CA LYS A 8 13.79 12.03 -16.81
C LYS A 8 14.17 10.58 -16.58
N ILE A 9 13.22 9.68 -16.40
CA ILE A 9 13.49 8.25 -16.18
C ILE A 9 13.61 7.53 -17.52
N SER A 10 14.65 6.74 -17.70
CA SER A 10 14.78 5.84 -18.84
C SER A 10 13.73 4.75 -18.78
N ARG A 11 13.07 4.52 -19.93
CA ARG A 11 12.04 3.51 -20.10
C ARG A 11 12.49 2.13 -19.63
N LYS A 12 13.77 1.78 -19.85
CA LYS A 12 14.35 0.49 -19.42
C LYS A 12 14.21 0.30 -17.91
N TYR A 13 14.68 1.26 -17.11
CA TYR A 13 14.68 1.14 -15.65
C TYR A 13 13.28 1.19 -15.06
N PHE A 14 12.40 2.00 -15.65
CA PHE A 14 10.98 2.01 -15.26
C PHE A 14 10.32 0.64 -15.47
N ILE A 15 10.50 0.03 -16.65
CA ILE A 15 9.97 -1.32 -16.94
C ILE A 15 10.55 -2.35 -15.97
N PHE A 16 11.86 -2.33 -15.72
CA PHE A 16 12.49 -3.27 -14.79
C PHE A 16 11.91 -3.15 -13.38
N LEU A 17 11.78 -1.92 -12.86
CA LEU A 17 11.20 -1.67 -11.55
C LEU A 17 9.75 -2.16 -11.49
N PHE A 18 8.94 -1.84 -12.50
CA PHE A 18 7.54 -2.24 -12.54
C PHE A 18 7.38 -3.76 -12.59
N VAL A 19 8.13 -4.44 -13.46
CA VAL A 19 8.11 -5.92 -13.56
C VAL A 19 8.57 -6.55 -12.25
N PHE A 20 9.61 -6.01 -11.62
CA PHE A 20 10.09 -6.50 -10.33
C PHE A 20 9.04 -6.33 -9.22
N ALA A 21 8.44 -5.15 -9.12
CA ALA A 21 7.41 -4.87 -8.13
C ALA A 21 6.16 -5.75 -8.35
N ALA A 22 5.74 -5.93 -9.60
CA ALA A 22 4.65 -6.83 -9.96
C ALA A 22 4.97 -8.29 -9.65
N ALA A 23 6.19 -8.74 -9.92
CA ALA A 23 6.64 -10.10 -9.57
C ALA A 23 6.62 -10.32 -8.04
N ASN A 24 7.05 -9.34 -7.25
CA ASN A 24 6.97 -9.40 -5.79
C ASN A 24 5.51 -9.50 -5.32
N VAL A 25 4.61 -8.67 -5.87
CA VAL A 25 3.17 -8.74 -5.56
C VAL A 25 2.62 -10.13 -5.88
N LEU A 26 2.90 -10.65 -7.08
CA LEU A 26 2.42 -11.98 -7.49
C LEU A 26 2.95 -13.08 -6.57
N LEU A 27 4.23 -13.01 -6.18
CA LEU A 27 4.83 -13.95 -5.24
C LEU A 27 4.12 -13.90 -3.89
N ILE A 28 3.93 -12.72 -3.31
CA ILE A 28 3.26 -12.57 -2.01
C ILE A 28 1.80 -13.03 -2.08
N CYS A 29 1.05 -12.67 -3.12
CA CYS A 29 -0.31 -13.14 -3.32
C CYS A 29 -0.37 -14.68 -3.49
N SER A 30 0.62 -15.29 -4.16
CA SER A 30 0.72 -16.74 -4.28
C SER A 30 1.01 -17.40 -2.93
N LEU A 31 1.88 -16.82 -2.10
CA LEU A 31 2.16 -17.31 -0.75
C LEU A 31 0.91 -17.22 0.12
N PHE A 32 0.19 -16.11 0.07
CA PHE A 32 -1.10 -15.94 0.75
C PHE A 32 -2.16 -16.93 0.31
N SER A 33 -2.19 -17.28 -0.97
CA SER A 33 -3.12 -18.27 -1.50
C SER A 33 -2.80 -19.70 -1.04
N HIS A 34 -1.52 -20.00 -0.79
CA HIS A 34 -1.07 -21.34 -0.39
C HIS A 34 -1.03 -21.54 1.13
N PHE A 35 -0.51 -20.55 1.88
CA PHE A 35 -0.32 -20.63 3.33
C PHE A 35 -1.44 -19.92 4.12
N GLY A 36 -2.31 -19.17 3.44
CA GLY A 36 -3.27 -18.29 4.07
C GLY A 36 -2.66 -16.92 4.36
N ALA A 37 -3.42 -15.87 4.07
CA ALA A 37 -3.05 -14.53 4.51
C ALA A 37 -3.49 -14.30 5.95
N VAL A 38 -2.61 -13.70 6.76
CA VAL A 38 -2.92 -13.36 8.14
C VAL A 38 -3.91 -12.20 8.17
N PHE A 39 -5.14 -12.49 8.61
CA PHE A 39 -6.16 -11.48 8.84
C PHE A 39 -6.20 -11.18 10.34
N SER A 40 -5.42 -10.18 10.76
CA SER A 40 -5.24 -9.81 12.16
C SER A 40 -6.43 -9.06 12.76
N ASP A 41 -6.43 -8.89 14.08
CA ASP A 41 -7.42 -8.07 14.80
C ASP A 41 -7.50 -6.65 14.24
N ASP A 42 -6.36 -6.03 13.93
CA ASP A 42 -6.33 -4.70 13.29
C ASP A 42 -7.07 -4.70 11.95
N SER A 43 -6.85 -5.72 11.12
CA SER A 43 -7.49 -5.89 9.81
C SER A 43 -9.01 -6.04 9.97
N GLN A 44 -9.44 -6.80 10.97
CA GLN A 44 -10.85 -7.01 11.31
C GLN A 44 -11.53 -5.71 11.72
N GLU A 45 -10.85 -4.89 12.50
CA GLU A 45 -11.43 -3.64 12.95
C GLU A 45 -11.46 -2.57 11.82
N TYR A 46 -10.50 -2.55 10.90
CA TYR A 46 -10.61 -1.74 9.67
C TYR A 46 -11.78 -2.20 8.80
N LEU A 47 -11.98 -3.51 8.69
CA LEU A 47 -13.12 -4.10 7.99
C LEU A 47 -14.45 -3.70 8.64
N THR A 48 -14.55 -3.75 9.97
CA THR A 48 -15.74 -3.29 10.71
C THR A 48 -16.01 -1.81 10.46
N THR A 49 -14.96 -0.97 10.45
CA THR A 49 -15.08 0.46 10.16
C THR A 49 -15.62 0.70 8.74
N ALA A 50 -15.10 -0.03 7.74
CA ALA A 50 -15.57 0.07 6.36
C ALA A 50 -17.03 -0.37 6.22
N LYS A 51 -17.43 -1.47 6.88
CA LYS A 51 -18.82 -1.92 6.90
C LYS A 51 -19.75 -0.91 7.56
N TYR A 52 -19.33 -0.31 8.67
CA TYR A 52 -20.09 0.71 9.38
C TYR A 52 -20.37 1.94 8.50
N PHE A 53 -19.35 2.46 7.81
CA PHE A 53 -19.52 3.60 6.90
C PHE A 53 -20.54 3.36 5.78
N PHE A 54 -20.77 2.11 5.40
CA PHE A 54 -21.69 1.73 4.34
C PHE A 54 -22.96 1.06 4.86
N GLY A 55 -23.27 1.19 6.15
CA GLY A 55 -24.52 0.70 6.75
C GLY A 55 -24.63 -0.82 6.88
N GLN A 56 -23.52 -1.55 6.80
CA GLN A 56 -23.47 -3.02 6.87
C GLN A 56 -22.73 -3.56 8.11
N GLY A 57 -22.42 -2.68 9.07
CA GLY A 57 -21.77 -3.04 10.33
C GLY A 57 -22.52 -2.46 11.51
N GLU A 58 -22.81 -3.30 12.50
CA GLU A 58 -23.25 -2.86 13.82
C GLU A 58 -22.02 -2.62 14.69
N LEU A 59 -21.98 -1.50 15.40
CA LEU A 59 -20.94 -1.20 16.37
C LEU A 59 -21.42 -1.63 17.75
N VAL A 60 -20.59 -2.39 18.46
CA VAL A 60 -20.80 -2.65 19.88
C VAL A 60 -20.12 -1.54 20.68
N SER A 61 -20.54 -1.27 21.91
CA SER A 61 -19.99 -0.19 22.76
C SER A 61 -18.47 -0.30 22.96
N SER A 62 -17.91 -1.51 22.92
CA SER A 62 -16.46 -1.78 22.95
C SER A 62 -15.69 -1.25 21.72
N ASP A 63 -16.37 -1.02 20.60
CA ASP A 63 -15.75 -0.63 19.33
C ASP A 63 -15.56 0.90 19.22
N MET A 64 -16.31 1.68 20.01
CA MET A 64 -16.38 3.14 19.89
C MET A 64 -15.04 3.87 20.07
N PRO A 65 -14.18 3.54 21.06
CA PRO A 65 -12.88 4.19 21.20
C PRO A 65 -11.96 3.92 20.01
N LYS A 66 -11.98 2.68 19.50
CA LYS A 66 -11.15 2.25 18.37
C LYS A 66 -11.65 2.83 17.05
N LEU A 67 -12.98 2.92 16.87
CA LEU A 67 -13.60 3.60 15.75
C LEU A 67 -13.19 5.07 15.70
N PHE A 68 -13.22 5.78 16.84
CA PHE A 68 -12.87 7.20 16.87
C PHE A 68 -11.43 7.45 16.42
N GLY A 69 -10.48 6.63 16.85
CA GLY A 69 -9.10 6.68 16.34
C GLY A 69 -9.00 6.43 14.83
N ARG A 70 -9.89 5.58 14.28
CA ARG A 70 -9.95 5.28 12.83
C ARG A 70 -10.73 6.30 12.01
N LEU A 71 -11.64 7.07 12.61
CA LEU A 71 -12.28 8.23 11.98
C LEU A 71 -11.24 9.28 11.57
N LEU A 72 -10.07 9.31 12.25
CA LEU A 72 -8.96 10.17 11.88
C LEU A 72 -8.22 9.70 10.61
N LYS A 73 -8.49 8.47 10.14
CA LYS A 73 -7.90 7.88 8.93
C LYS A 73 -9.00 7.29 8.02
N PRO A 74 -10.03 8.08 7.61
CA PRO A 74 -11.25 7.54 7.03
C PRO A 74 -11.07 7.11 5.56
N VAL A 75 -10.04 7.64 4.88
CA VAL A 75 -9.84 7.45 3.43
C VAL A 75 -9.72 5.98 3.05
N PHE A 76 -8.96 5.19 3.82
CA PHE A 76 -8.76 3.78 3.49
C PHE A 76 -10.04 2.96 3.70
N PRO A 77 -10.70 2.98 4.88
CA PRO A 77 -11.97 2.27 5.05
C PRO A 77 -13.08 2.73 4.09
N LEU A 78 -13.13 4.02 3.74
CA LEU A 78 -14.07 4.53 2.74
C LEU A 78 -13.79 3.93 1.35
N SER A 79 -12.51 3.87 0.95
CA SER A 79 -12.10 3.27 -0.33
C SER A 79 -12.45 1.78 -0.39
N VAL A 80 -12.24 1.05 0.71
CA VAL A 80 -12.66 -0.35 0.85
C VAL A 80 -14.17 -0.48 0.65
N GLY A 81 -14.96 0.35 1.34
CA GLY A 81 -16.42 0.29 1.25
C GLY A 81 -16.96 0.65 -0.14
N LEU A 82 -16.34 1.61 -0.84
CA LEU A 82 -16.69 1.97 -2.22
C LEU A 82 -16.44 0.82 -3.21
N LEU A 83 -15.38 0.04 -3.00
CA LEU A 83 -15.04 -1.09 -3.86
C LEU A 83 -15.77 -2.39 -3.46
N SER A 84 -16.36 -2.42 -2.26
CA SER A 84 -17.01 -3.61 -1.72
C SER A 84 -18.16 -4.19 -2.57
N PRO A 85 -18.97 -3.42 -3.31
CA PRO A 85 -20.02 -3.99 -4.17
C PRO A 85 -19.49 -4.84 -5.32
N LEU A 86 -18.24 -4.62 -5.74
CA LEU A 86 -17.61 -5.33 -6.85
C LEU A 86 -16.81 -6.55 -6.39
N PHE A 87 -16.17 -6.45 -5.23
CA PHE A 87 -15.16 -7.42 -4.79
C PHE A 87 -15.41 -8.03 -3.39
N GLY A 88 -16.51 -7.66 -2.74
CA GLY A 88 -16.71 -7.88 -1.31
C GLY A 88 -15.78 -7.00 -0.47
N PHE A 89 -15.85 -7.07 0.86
CA PHE A 89 -15.08 -6.14 1.70
C PHE A 89 -13.61 -6.52 1.94
N ARG A 90 -13.20 -7.78 1.72
CA ARG A 90 -11.82 -8.22 2.00
C ARG A 90 -10.87 -7.91 0.86
N ALA A 91 -11.23 -8.25 -0.37
CA ALA A 91 -10.37 -8.06 -1.54
C ALA A 91 -9.93 -6.60 -1.79
N PRO A 92 -10.76 -5.56 -1.56
CA PRO A 92 -10.34 -4.17 -1.72
C PRO A 92 -9.11 -3.76 -0.92
N PHE A 93 -8.88 -4.32 0.27
CA PHE A 93 -7.68 -4.03 1.05
C PHE A 93 -6.42 -4.36 0.24
N ILE A 94 -6.35 -5.58 -0.29
CA ILE A 94 -5.22 -6.06 -1.07
C ILE A 94 -5.10 -5.29 -2.38
N ILE A 95 -6.22 -5.04 -3.07
CA ILE A 95 -6.23 -4.28 -4.33
C ILE A 95 -5.65 -2.87 -4.13
N ILE A 96 -6.12 -2.15 -3.12
CA ILE A 96 -5.66 -0.80 -2.79
C ILE A 96 -4.17 -0.83 -2.44
N ASN A 97 -3.75 -1.78 -1.61
CA ASN A 97 -2.34 -1.91 -1.22
C ASN A 97 -1.43 -2.27 -2.38
N ILE A 98 -1.86 -3.11 -3.32
CA ILE A 98 -1.09 -3.39 -4.55
C ILE A 98 -0.86 -2.10 -5.35
N VAL A 99 -1.90 -1.27 -5.51
CA VAL A 99 -1.77 0.02 -6.21
C VAL A 99 -0.75 0.91 -5.52
N PHE A 100 -0.84 1.06 -4.19
CA PHE A 100 0.12 1.87 -3.44
C PHE A 100 1.53 1.27 -3.42
N TYR A 101 1.67 -0.05 -3.44
CA TYR A 101 2.96 -0.75 -3.44
C TYR A 101 3.73 -0.49 -4.74
N LEU A 102 3.02 -0.59 -5.88
CA LEU A 102 3.61 -0.27 -7.18
C LEU A 102 3.98 1.21 -7.27
N ALA A 103 3.10 2.09 -6.78
CA ALA A 103 3.32 3.53 -6.84
C ALA A 103 4.47 4.00 -5.92
N ILE A 104 4.54 3.52 -4.68
CA ILE A 104 5.58 3.95 -3.72
C ILE A 104 6.98 3.51 -4.18
N GLY A 105 7.11 2.34 -4.82
CA GLY A 105 8.36 1.91 -5.43
C GLY A 105 8.86 2.87 -6.51
N PHE A 106 7.94 3.39 -7.33
CA PHE A 106 8.25 4.39 -8.35
C PHE A 106 8.69 5.74 -7.74
N PHE A 107 8.05 6.20 -6.67
CA PHE A 107 8.45 7.43 -6.01
C PHE A 107 9.78 7.28 -5.25
N ALA A 108 10.01 6.14 -4.60
CA ALA A 108 11.32 5.82 -4.02
C ALA A 108 12.44 5.89 -5.08
N PHE A 109 12.19 5.35 -6.28
CA PHE A 109 13.13 5.46 -7.41
C PHE A 109 13.40 6.91 -7.78
N LYS A 110 12.34 7.73 -7.90
CA LYS A 110 12.49 9.16 -8.24
C LYS A 110 13.32 9.91 -7.21
N ILE A 111 13.08 9.67 -5.92
CA ILE A 111 13.80 10.34 -4.83
C ILE A 111 15.28 9.96 -4.87
N VAL A 112 15.60 8.66 -4.94
CA VAL A 112 17.01 8.22 -4.98
C VAL A 112 17.69 8.74 -6.25
N LYS A 113 16.99 8.73 -7.39
CA LYS A 113 17.52 9.30 -8.62
C LYS A 113 17.77 10.80 -8.50
N LEU A 114 16.90 11.55 -7.84
CA LEU A 114 17.08 12.98 -7.63
C LEU A 114 18.30 13.27 -6.73
N LEU A 115 18.54 12.42 -5.72
CA LEU A 115 19.64 12.59 -4.78
C LEU A 115 21.01 12.23 -5.37
N PHE A 116 21.09 11.15 -6.15
CA PHE A 116 22.36 10.59 -6.63
C PHE A 116 22.60 10.76 -8.13
N ASN A 117 21.58 11.17 -8.89
CA ASN A 117 21.61 11.29 -10.35
C ASN A 117 22.05 10.00 -11.08
N ASP A 118 21.83 8.83 -10.48
CA ASP A 118 22.18 7.52 -11.05
C ASP A 118 20.96 6.58 -11.06
N GLU A 119 20.57 6.10 -12.24
CA GLU A 119 19.39 5.24 -12.41
C GLU A 119 19.60 3.82 -11.91
N ARG A 120 20.83 3.30 -11.96
CA ARG A 120 21.14 1.96 -11.49
C ARG A 120 21.08 1.92 -9.97
N GLN A 121 21.66 2.92 -9.32
CA GLN A 121 21.58 3.09 -7.87
C GLN A 121 20.14 3.29 -7.42
N ALA A 122 19.36 4.12 -8.13
CA ALA A 122 17.94 4.29 -7.86
C ALA A 122 17.13 2.99 -8.01
N LEU A 123 17.42 2.19 -9.04
CA LEU A 123 16.78 0.89 -9.24
C LEU A 123 17.06 -0.05 -8.07
N VAL A 124 18.34 -0.22 -7.71
CA VAL A 124 18.77 -1.12 -6.63
C VAL A 124 18.18 -0.68 -5.30
N ALA A 125 18.22 0.62 -4.98
CA ALA A 125 17.65 1.15 -3.75
C ALA A 125 16.13 0.92 -3.67
N SER A 126 15.41 1.10 -4.78
CA SER A 126 13.96 0.88 -4.83
C SER A 126 13.61 -0.60 -4.72
N MET A 127 14.40 -1.48 -5.34
CA MET A 127 14.24 -2.92 -5.19
C MET A 127 14.43 -3.34 -3.73
N LEU A 128 15.51 -2.88 -3.08
CA LEU A 128 15.77 -3.14 -1.66
C LEU A 128 14.65 -2.62 -0.77
N PHE A 129 14.17 -1.40 -1.04
CA PHE A 129 13.04 -0.80 -0.33
C PHE A 129 11.79 -1.68 -0.44
N LEU A 130 11.38 -2.05 -1.65
CA LEU A 130 10.20 -2.89 -1.89
C LEU A 130 10.31 -4.28 -1.25
N THR A 131 11.51 -4.86 -1.18
CA THR A 131 11.73 -6.17 -0.55
C THR A 131 12.00 -6.10 0.96
N ALA A 132 12.02 -4.90 1.55
CA ALA A 132 12.21 -4.78 2.99
C ALA A 132 11.07 -5.49 3.73
N TYR A 133 11.38 -6.13 4.86
CA TYR A 133 10.40 -6.88 5.64
C TYR A 133 9.09 -6.09 5.91
N PRO A 134 9.11 -4.80 6.32
CA PRO A 134 7.88 -4.05 6.55
C PRO A 134 7.01 -3.89 5.29
N MET A 135 7.64 -3.78 4.11
CA MET A 135 6.93 -3.64 2.84
C MET A 135 6.23 -4.93 2.41
N LEU A 136 6.85 -6.09 2.71
CA LEU A 136 6.27 -7.39 2.38
C LEU A 136 5.20 -7.81 3.41
N GLU A 137 5.48 -7.63 4.70
CA GLU A 137 4.60 -8.06 5.79
C GLU A 137 3.37 -7.15 5.97
N TYR A 138 3.59 -5.84 6.02
CA TYR A 138 2.53 -4.87 6.30
C TYR A 138 2.04 -4.16 5.04
N GLY A 139 2.91 -4.06 4.02
CA GLY A 139 2.59 -3.33 2.79
C GLY A 139 1.50 -4.02 1.96
N ILE A 140 1.70 -5.28 1.59
CA ILE A 140 0.80 -6.01 0.66
C ILE A 140 -0.36 -6.74 1.39
N ASN A 141 -0.38 -6.72 2.72
CA ASN A 141 -1.36 -7.45 3.53
C ASN A 141 -2.62 -6.61 3.83
N TYR A 142 -3.56 -7.05 4.67
CA TYR A 142 -4.85 -6.39 4.96
C TYR A 142 -4.76 -5.14 5.86
N TYR A 143 -3.58 -4.53 5.95
CA TYR A 143 -3.34 -3.33 6.74
C TYR A 143 -3.58 -2.05 5.93
N THR A 144 -3.51 -0.89 6.59
CA THR A 144 -3.75 0.42 5.94
C THR A 144 -2.49 1.30 5.86
N ASP A 145 -1.39 0.81 6.43
CA ASP A 145 -0.13 1.51 6.63
C ASP A 145 0.50 1.96 5.32
N LEU A 146 0.44 1.11 4.29
CA LEU A 146 1.08 1.37 3.01
C LEU A 146 0.58 2.63 2.31
N ALA A 147 -0.73 2.91 2.41
CA ALA A 147 -1.29 4.16 1.89
C ALA A 147 -0.68 5.37 2.60
N GLY A 148 -0.54 5.29 3.93
CA GLY A 148 0.13 6.32 4.72
C GLY A 148 1.60 6.51 4.33
N TRP A 149 2.34 5.41 4.19
CA TRP A 149 3.73 5.45 3.73
C TRP A 149 3.87 6.02 2.33
N PHE A 150 2.95 5.67 1.42
CA PHE A 150 2.92 6.21 0.07
C PHE A 150 2.74 7.73 0.09
N PHE A 151 1.74 8.25 0.80
CA PHE A 151 1.50 9.69 0.85
C PHE A 151 2.63 10.44 1.55
N PHE A 152 3.26 9.84 2.54
CA PHE A 152 4.47 10.39 3.15
C PHE A 152 5.61 10.51 2.12
N VAL A 153 5.93 9.42 1.42
CA VAL A 153 6.97 9.40 0.38
C VAL A 153 6.64 10.35 -0.78
N LEU A 154 5.36 10.46 -1.17
CA LEU A 154 4.89 11.37 -2.21
C LEU A 154 5.06 12.85 -1.83
N SER A 155 5.03 13.16 -0.54
CA SER A 155 5.13 14.55 -0.04
C SER A 155 6.56 15.10 0.05
N VAL A 156 7.57 14.23 -0.14
CA VAL A 156 9.00 14.56 -0.15
C VAL A 156 9.42 15.05 -1.53
#